data_AF-A0AAV0MXX3-F1
#
_entry.id   AF-A0AAV0MXX3-F1
#
_cell.length_a   1.000
_cell.length_b   1.000
_cell.length_c   1.000
_cell.angle_alpha   90.00
_cell.angle_beta   90.00
_cell.angle_gamma   90.00
#
_symmetry.space_group_name_H-M   'P 1'
#
loop_
_entity.id
_entity.type
_entity.pdbx_description
1 polymer ?
#
loop_
_entity_poly.entity_id
_entity_poly.type
_entity_poly.pdbx_seq_one_letter_code
_entity_poly.pdbx_strand_id
1 'polypeptide(L)' 'MRWRWKPDGCELPVFNPAQFLEIVRGKSLAFVGDSVGRNQMQSLICLLSRVSIYTYCEMEFTSYKITIFFQLRE' A
#
# COMPACT_ATOMS: atom_id res chain seq x y z
N MET A 1 16.73 8.04 5.89
CA MET A 1 15.79 7.89 7.02
C MET A 1 16.32 6.82 7.96
N ARG A 2 16.50 7.11 9.26
CA ARG A 2 17.03 6.16 10.28
C ARG A 2 16.06 5.91 11.45
N TRP A 3 14.86 6.48 11.38
CA TRP A 3 13.85 6.36 12.42
C TRP A 3 12.87 5.26 12.08
N ARG A 4 12.51 4.47 13.10
CA ARG A 4 11.45 3.46 13.03
C ARG A 4 10.62 3.58 14.30
N TRP A 5 9.30 3.62 14.14
CA TRP A 5 8.39 3.58 15.27
C TRP A 5 8.42 2.20 15.94
N LYS A 6 8.45 2.16 17.28
CA LYS A 6 8.45 0.96 18.09
C LYS A 6 7.31 1.02 19.12
N PRO A 7 6.35 0.08 19.08
CA PRO A 7 5.32 -0.01 20.11
C PRO A 7 5.89 -0.53 21.44
N ASP A 8 5.24 -0.16 22.54
CA ASP A 8 5.51 -0.77 23.84
C ASP A 8 4.94 -2.19 23.90
N GLY A 9 5.73 -3.15 24.37
CA GLY A 9 5.29 -4.52 24.62
C GLY A 9 5.36 -5.50 23.42
N CYS A 10 5.79 -5.06 22.23
CA CYS A 10 6.07 -5.98 21.13
C CYS A 10 7.10 -5.44 20.13
N GLU A 11 7.64 -6.34 19.29
CA GLU A 11 8.43 -5.95 18.13
C GLU A 11 7.52 -5.92 16.90
N LEU A 12 7.48 -4.78 16.21
CA LEU A 12 6.74 -4.68 14.96
C LEU A 12 7.46 -5.54 13.90
N PRO A 13 6.78 -6.46 13.21
CA PRO A 13 7.40 -7.24 12.16
C PRO A 13 7.86 -6.34 11.01
N VAL A 14 8.86 -6.81 10.25
CA VAL A 14 9.29 -6.12 9.03
C VAL A 14 8.17 -6.26 7.98
N PHE A 15 7.84 -5.15 7.33
CA PHE A 15 6.83 -5.15 6.27
C PHE A 15 7.25 -6.09 5.12
N ASN A 16 6.41 -7.08 4.84
CA ASN A 16 6.60 -8.00 3.72
C ASN A 16 5.62 -7.64 2.58
N PRO A 17 6.10 -7.04 1.48
CA PRO A 17 5.24 -6.62 0.37
C PRO A 17 4.55 -7.79 -0.35
N ALA A 18 5.18 -8.96 -0.43
CA ALA A 18 4.57 -10.13 -1.07
C ALA A 18 3.37 -10.64 -0.25
N GLN A 19 3.53 -10.76 1.07
CA GLN A 19 2.43 -11.14 1.96
C GLN A 19 1.28 -10.13 1.93
N PHE A 20 1.60 -8.83 1.85
CA PHE A 20 0.58 -7.79 1.71
C PHE A 20 -0.23 -7.98 0.43
N LEU A 21 0.44 -8.20 -0.72
CA LEU A 21 -0.21 -8.43 -2.01
C LEU A 21 -1.12 -9.66 -2.00
N GLU A 22 -0.73 -10.74 -1.31
CA GLU A 22 -1.60 -11.91 -1.14
C GLU A 22 -2.87 -11.58 -0.33
N ILE A 23 -2.74 -10.77 0.73
CA ILE A 23 -3.89 -10.36 1.57
C ILE A 23 -4.89 -9.53 0.77
N VAL A 24 -4.40 -8.65 -0.12
CA VAL A 24 -5.23 -7.77 -0.94
C VAL A 24 -5.56 -8.34 -2.31
N ARG A 25 -5.15 -9.58 -2.60
CA ARG A 25 -5.46 -10.27 -3.87
C ARG A 25 -6.97 -10.35 -4.07
N GLY A 26 -7.44 -9.85 -5.22
CA GLY A 26 -8.86 -9.80 -5.57
C GLY A 26 -9.68 -8.76 -4.80
N LYS A 27 -9.03 -7.82 -4.10
CA LYS A 27 -9.68 -6.75 -3.34
C LYS A 27 -9.27 -5.38 -3.89
N SER A 28 -10.16 -4.41 -3.75
CA SER A 28 -9.86 -2.99 -3.94
C SER A 28 -9.48 -2.34 -2.61
N LEU A 29 -8.44 -1.52 -2.62
CA LEU A 29 -8.00 -0.73 -1.47
C LEU A 29 -8.32 0.75 -1.73
N ALA A 30 -9.11 1.38 -0.86
CA ALA A 30 -9.46 2.79 -1.01
C ALA A 30 -8.81 3.65 0.07
N PHE A 31 -8.19 4.75 -0.36
CA PHE A 31 -7.70 5.83 0.49
C PHE A 31 -8.70 6.98 0.43
N VAL A 32 -9.36 7.26 1.55
CA VAL A 32 -10.39 8.29 1.68
C VAL A 32 -9.85 9.40 2.58
N GLY A 33 -9.78 10.63 2.09
CA GLY A 33 -9.30 11.76 2.86
C GLY A 33 -8.69 12.87 2.02
N ASP A 34 -7.81 13.64 2.65
CA ASP A 34 -7.15 14.80 2.08
C ASP A 34 -5.77 14.44 1.49
N SER A 35 -4.84 15.40 1.50
CA SER A 35 -3.46 15.19 1.07
C SER A 35 -2.72 14.13 1.89
N VAL A 36 -3.08 13.90 3.16
CA VAL A 36 -2.44 12.87 3.99
C VAL A 36 -2.77 11.48 3.47
N GLY A 37 -4.03 11.24 3.08
CA GLY A 37 -4.44 9.96 2.47
C GLY A 37 -3.68 9.68 1.17
N ARG A 38 -3.46 10.71 0.34
CA ARG A 38 -2.65 10.61 -0.88
C ARG A 38 -1.18 10.29 -0.58
N ASN A 39 -0.60 10.91 0.44
CA ASN A 39 0.78 10.64 0.83
C ASN A 39 0.94 9.21 1.35
N GLN A 40 -0.01 8.70 2.13
CA GLN A 40 0.01 7.31 2.60
C GLN A 40 -0.08 6.32 1.42
N MET A 41 -0.95 6.60 0.44
CA MET A 41 -1.06 5.81 -0.78
C MET A 41 0.25 5.76 -1.57
N GLN A 42 0.88 6.91 -1.80
CA GLN A 42 2.18 6.99 -2.50
C GLN A 42 3.29 6.26 -1.73
N SER A 43 3.31 6.40 -0.40
CA SER A 43 4.26 5.68 0.46
C SER A 43 4.08 4.17 0.36
N LEU A 44 2.84 3.67 0.35
CA LEU A 44 2.55 2.25 0.20
C LEU A 44 2.99 1.72 -1.18
N ILE A 45 2.69 2.44 -2.26
CA ILE A 45 3.12 2.04 -3.61
C ILE A 45 4.66 1.90 -3.68
N CYS A 46 5.39 2.84 -3.06
CA CYS A 46 6.85 2.76 -3.00
C CYS A 46 7.33 1.51 -2.24
N LEU A 47 6.69 1.15 -1.11
CA LEU A 47 7.02 -0.08 -0.39
C LEU A 47 6.77 -1.35 -1.22
N LEU A 48 5.68 -1.37 -1.99
CA LEU A 48 5.30 -2.51 -2.83
C LEU A 48 6.21 -2.66 -4.06
N SER A 49 6.73 -1.55 -4.60
CA SER A 49 7.60 -1.52 -5.79
C SER A 49 8.83 -2.43 -5.71
N ARG A 50 9.26 -2.80 -4.50
CA ARG A 50 10.35 -3.74 -4.24
C ARG A 50 10.11 -5.15 -4.76
N VAL A 51 8.84 -5.56 -4.85
CA VAL A 51 8.43 -6.89 -5.34
C VAL A 51 7.51 -6.75 -6.56
N SER A 52 6.82 -5.61 -6.69
CA SER A 52 5.79 -5.37 -7.68
C SER A 52 6.30 -4.72 -8.98
N ILE A 53 7.41 -5.20 -9.55
CA ILE A 53 7.81 -4.80 -10.92
C ILE A 53 6.81 -5.28 -12.00
N TYR A 54 5.81 -6.09 -11.63
CA TYR A 54 4.83 -6.69 -12.53
C TYR A 54 3.35 -6.46 -12.16
N THR A 55 3.04 -5.58 -11.19
CA THR A 55 1.66 -5.34 -10.75
C THR A 55 1.08 -4.13 -11.49
N TYR A 56 0.01 -4.33 -12.26
CA TYR A 56 -0.76 -3.20 -12.79
C TYR A 56 -1.62 -2.64 -11.66
N CYS A 57 -1.58 -1.32 -11.51
CA CYS A 57 -2.31 -0.58 -10.50
C CYS A 57 -3.40 0.22 -11.22
N GLU A 58 -4.63 -0.28 -11.19
CA GLU A 58 -5.76 0.51 -11.67
C GLU A 58 -6.17 1.49 -10.58
N MET A 59 -6.19 2.77 -10.93
CA MET A 59 -6.49 3.85 -10.00
C MET A 59 -7.75 4.59 -10.43
N GLU A 60 -8.73 4.65 -9.54
CA GLU A 60 -9.94 5.45 -9.72
C GLU A 60 -9.94 6.64 -8.76
N PHE A 61 -10.16 7.84 -9.28
CA PHE A 61 -10.10 9.08 -8.53
C PHE A 61 -11.48 9.74 -8.41
N THR A 62 -11.82 10.14 -7.19
CA THR A 62 -12.93 11.05 -6.89
C THR A 62 -12.39 12.22 -6.04
N SER A 63 -13.20 13.25 -5.75
CA SER A 63 -12.74 14.45 -5.04
C SER A 63 -12.02 14.20 -3.71
N TYR A 64 -12.32 13.09 -3.02
CA TYR A 64 -11.76 12.77 -1.71
C TYR A 64 -11.41 11.29 -1.52
N LYS A 65 -11.56 10.45 -2.56
CA LYS A 65 -11.25 9.01 -2.50
C LYS A 65 -10.43 8.59 -3.70
N ILE A 66 -9.35 7.87 -3.43
CA ILE A 66 -8.53 7.17 -4.41
C ILE A 66 -8.71 5.67 -4.17
N THR A 67 -9.24 4.96 -5.14
CA THR A 67 -9.32 3.51 -5.10
C THR A 67 -8.17 2.94 -5.92
N ILE A 68 -7.50 1.93 -5.36
CA ILE A 68 -6.43 1.17 -6.01
C ILE A 68 -6.87 -0.28 -6.13
N PHE A 69 -6.74 -0.83 -7.33
CA PHE A 69 -6.87 -2.26 -7.57
C PHE A 69 -5.50 -2.84 -7.95
N PHE A 70 -5.04 -3.82 -7.19
CA PHE A 70 -3.78 -4.51 -7.44
C PHE A 70 -4.05 -5.77 -8.25
N GLN A 71 -3.55 -5.83 -9.49
CA GLN A 71 -3.59 -7.05 -10.31
C GLN A 71 -2.20 -7.66 -10.44
N LEU A 72 -2.08 -8.92 -10.04
CA LEU A 72 -0.91 -9.75 -10.35
C LEU A 72 -0.98 -10.13 -11.83
N ARG A 73 0.08 -9.84 -12.57
CA ARG A 73 0.26 -10.40 -13.90
C ARG A 73 0.67 -11.87 -13.72
N GLU A 74 -0.10 -12.79 -14.31
CA GLU A 74 0.23 -14.22 -14.38
C GLU A 74 1.53 -14.46 -15.16
#